data_AF-A0A945SFR8-F1
#
_entry.id   AF-A0A945SFR8-F1
#
_cell.length_a   1.000
_cell.length_b   1.000
_cell.length_c   1.000
_cell.angle_alpha   90.00
_cell.angle_beta   90.00
_cell.angle_gamma   90.00
#
_symmetry.space_group_name_H-M   'P 1'
#
loop_
_entity.id
_entity.type
_entity.pdbx_description
1 polymer ?
#
loop_
_entity_poly.entity_id
_entity_poly.type
_entity_poly.pdbx_seq_one_letter_code
_entity_poly.pdbx_strand_id
1 'polypeptide(L)'
;MTSTLSALAPVFGLIVVGYVLKARNLFGPDFWEPAERLTFYFLFPALLVTKIGGAEIAGLRALPMAAAMIAATLLMAAVLMAIPKLRQGEGGGPRFVSLLQGAIRPNTYVGLAAAYA
;
A
#
# COMPACT_ATOMS: atom_id res chain seq x y z
N MET A 1 -15.03 -11.97 -2.43
CA MET A 1 -15.11 -10.80 -1.52
C MET A 1 -14.70 -11.13 -0.09
N THR A 2 -14.99 -12.34 0.41
CA THR A 2 -14.50 -12.82 1.71
C THR A 2 -12.97 -12.98 1.78
N SER A 3 -12.32 -13.44 0.70
CA SER A 3 -10.85 -13.65 0.65
C SER A 3 -10.02 -12.37 0.87
N THR A 4 -10.48 -11.23 0.33
CA THR A 4 -9.76 -9.96 0.48
C THR A 4 -9.81 -9.45 1.92
N LEU A 5 -10.94 -9.63 2.59
CA LEU A 5 -11.09 -9.24 3.99
C LEU A 5 -10.25 -10.13 4.90
N SER A 6 -10.20 -11.45 4.64
CA SER A 6 -9.34 -12.37 5.38
C SER A 6 -7.85 -12.09 5.20
N ALA A 7 -7.44 -11.57 4.04
CA ALA A 7 -6.06 -11.18 3.80
C ALA A 7 -5.66 -9.85 4.44
N LEU A 8 -6.59 -8.89 4.53
CA LEU A 8 -6.33 -7.58 5.13
C LEU A 8 -6.46 -7.57 6.66
N ALA A 9 -7.37 -8.37 7.22
CA ALA A 9 -7.59 -8.49 8.66
C ALA A 9 -6.30 -8.66 9.49
N PRO A 10 -5.36 -9.58 9.14
CA PRO A 10 -4.13 -9.73 9.91
C PRO A 10 -3.21 -8.49 9.83
N VAL A 11 -3.17 -7.80 8.68
CA VAL A 11 -2.37 -6.58 8.51
C VAL A 11 -2.89 -5.48 9.43
N PHE A 12 -4.20 -5.23 9.43
CA PHE A 12 -4.82 -4.26 10.33
C PHE A 12 -4.71 -4.69 11.80
N GLY A 13 -4.84 -5.99 12.10
CA GLY A 13 -4.62 -6.52 13.44
C GLY A 13 -3.23 -6.20 13.97
N LEU A 14 -2.19 -6.34 13.13
CA LEU A 14 -0.81 -6.03 13.52
C LEU A 14 -0.61 -4.53 13.82
N ILE A 15 -1.27 -3.64 13.07
CA ILE A 15 -1.28 -2.19 13.34
C ILE A 15 -1.93 -1.90 14.70
N VAL A 16 -3.07 -2.54 14.99
CA VAL A 16 -3.77 -2.38 16.27
C VAL A 16 -2.90 -2.87 17.43
N VAL A 17 -2.22 -4.01 17.27
CA VAL A 17 -1.27 -4.52 18.28
C VAL A 17 -0.16 -3.51 18.51
N GLY A 18 0.49 -3.01 17.46
CA GLY A 18 1.53 -1.98 17.58
C GLY A 18 1.04 -0.71 18.29
N TYR A 19 -0.17 -0.27 17.96
CA TYR A 19 -0.80 0.87 18.63
C TYR A 19 -1.04 0.62 20.13
N VAL A 20 -1.57 -0.55 20.50
CA VAL A 20 -1.80 -0.91 21.91
C VAL A 20 -0.48 -0.99 22.67
N LEU A 21 0.57 -1.57 22.07
CA LEU A 21 1.92 -1.63 22.66
C LEU A 21 2.47 -0.22 22.95
N LYS A 22 2.27 0.72 22.00
CA LYS A 22 2.65 2.12 22.16
C LYS A 22 1.80 2.83 23.22
N ALA A 23 0.49 2.65 23.20
CA ALA A 23 -0.44 3.29 24.12
C ALA A 23 -0.23 2.85 25.58
N ARG A 24 0.21 1.61 25.79
CA ARG A 24 0.55 1.07 27.12
C ARG A 24 1.98 1.41 27.57
N ASN A 25 2.76 2.11 26.73
CA ASN A 25 4.18 2.43 26.96
C ASN A 25 5.00 1.20 27.37
N LEU A 26 4.68 0.04 26.77
CA LEU A 26 5.34 -1.24 27.08
C LEU A 26 6.81 -1.24 26.62
N PHE A 27 7.09 -0.47 25.58
CA PHE A 27 8.44 -0.14 25.12
C PHE A 27 8.59 1.38 25.20
N GLY A 28 9.66 1.84 25.85
CA GLY A 28 9.96 3.27 26.00
C GLY A 28 10.06 4.00 24.65
N PRO A 29 10.02 5.34 24.64
CA PRO A 29 10.02 6.13 23.41
C PRO A 29 11.23 5.83 22.52
N ASP A 30 12.37 5.51 23.11
CA ASP A 30 13.64 5.24 22.43
C ASP A 30 13.65 3.91 21.64
N PHE A 31 12.65 3.03 21.83
CA PHE A 31 12.55 1.77 21.10
C PHE A 31 12.02 1.95 19.66
N TRP A 32 11.11 2.90 19.47
CA TRP A 32 10.33 2.99 18.23
C TRP A 32 11.17 3.42 17.02
N GLU A 33 12.06 4.38 17.18
CA GLU A 33 12.94 4.84 16.10
C GLU A 33 13.91 3.73 15.62
N PRO A 34 14.64 3.03 16.51
CA PRO A 34 15.44 1.86 16.11
C PRO A 34 14.61 0.75 15.45
N ALA A 35 13.41 0.46 15.97
CA ALA A 35 12.53 -0.56 15.41
C ALA A 35 12.06 -0.19 13.98
N GLU A 36 11.71 1.08 13.75
CA GLU A 36 11.36 1.59 12.42
C GLU A 36 12.54 1.49 11.46
N ARG A 37 13.75 1.89 11.88
CA ARG A 37 14.97 1.77 11.06
C ARG A 37 15.28 0.31 10.71
N LEU A 38 15.21 -0.60 11.69
CA LEU A 38 15.42 -2.03 11.45
C LEU A 38 14.41 -2.56 10.42
N THR A 39 13.14 -2.18 10.59
CA THR A 39 12.07 -2.61 9.70
C THR A 39 12.29 -2.09 8.28
N PHE A 40 12.64 -0.81 8.15
CA PHE A 40 12.76 -0.16 6.86
C PHE A 40 14.04 -0.57 6.10
N TYR A 41 15.17 -0.68 6.79
CA TYR A 41 16.47 -0.95 6.16
C TYR A 41 16.79 -2.44 6.01
N PHE A 42 16.22 -3.32 6.84
CA PHE A 42 16.56 -4.74 6.82
C PHE A 42 15.36 -5.65 6.57
N LEU A 43 14.31 -5.54 7.39
CA LEU A 43 13.18 -6.49 7.29
C LEU A 43 12.39 -6.29 6.00
N PHE A 44 12.16 -5.05 5.57
CA PHE A 44 11.44 -4.78 4.35
C PHE A 44 12.21 -5.24 3.09
N PRO A 45 13.52 -4.94 2.92
CA PRO A 45 14.30 -5.53 1.84
C PRO A 45 14.34 -7.06 1.88
N ALA A 46 14.52 -7.67 3.07
CA ALA A 46 14.48 -9.12 3.21
C ALA A 46 13.13 -9.72 2.79
N LEU A 47 12.02 -9.05 3.14
CA LEU A 47 10.68 -9.42 2.69
C LEU A 47 10.57 -9.34 1.17
N LEU A 48 11.07 -8.27 0.53
CA LEU A 48 11.04 -8.16 -0.93
C LEU A 48 11.84 -9.26 -1.60
N VAL A 49 13.07 -9.53 -1.14
CA VAL A 49 13.92 -10.59 -1.71
C VAL A 49 13.28 -11.96 -1.55
N THR A 50 12.71 -12.27 -0.38
CA THR A 50 12.05 -13.57 -0.14
C THR A 50 10.76 -13.74 -0.94
N LYS A 51 9.98 -12.67 -1.12
CA LYS A 51 8.71 -12.72 -1.85
C LYS A 51 8.89 -12.71 -3.38
N ILE A 52 9.90 -11.99 -3.88
CA ILE A 52 10.19 -11.92 -5.31
C ILE A 52 11.10 -13.07 -5.74
N GLY A 53 12.10 -13.43 -4.94
CA GLY A 53 13.11 -14.42 -5.28
C GLY A 53 12.57 -15.86 -5.42
N GLY A 54 11.47 -16.18 -4.74
CA GLY A 54 10.76 -17.46 -4.89
C GLY A 54 9.55 -17.41 -5.81
N ALA A 55 9.30 -16.29 -6.50
CA ALA A 55 8.13 -16.15 -7.36
C ALA A 55 8.33 -16.93 -8.66
N GLU A 56 7.49 -17.95 -8.89
CA GLU A 56 7.45 -18.63 -10.18
C GLU A 56 6.76 -17.74 -11.22
N ILE A 57 7.58 -17.19 -12.13
CA ILE A 57 7.10 -16.34 -13.24
C ILE A 57 6.71 -17.21 -14.45
N ALA A 58 7.15 -18.47 -14.49
CA ALA A 58 6.83 -19.42 -15.55
C ALA A 58 5.30 -19.68 -15.60
N GLY A 59 4.67 -19.39 -16.74
CA GLY A 59 3.22 -19.51 -16.90
C GLY A 59 2.41 -18.29 -16.44
N LEU A 60 3.04 -17.29 -15.82
CA LEU A 60 2.37 -16.07 -15.39
C LEU A 60 2.07 -15.16 -16.59
N ARG A 61 0.80 -14.75 -16.75
CA ARG A 61 0.39 -13.76 -17.76
C ARG A 61 0.76 -12.34 -17.29
N ALA A 62 2.06 -12.08 -17.17
CA ALA A 62 2.60 -10.84 -16.63
C ALA A 62 2.15 -9.60 -17.41
N LEU A 63 2.06 -9.68 -18.74
CA LEU A 63 1.68 -8.55 -19.59
C LEU A 63 0.21 -8.12 -19.38
N PRO A 64 -0.79 -9.02 -19.39
CA PRO A 64 -2.17 -8.68 -18.99
C PRO A 64 -2.28 -8.11 -17.56
N MET A 65 -1.51 -8.64 -16.60
CA MET A 65 -1.52 -8.15 -15.22
C MET A 65 -0.98 -6.72 -15.14
N ALA A 66 0.18 -6.47 -15.76
CA ALA A 66 0.77 -5.14 -15.82
C ALA A 66 -0.16 -4.14 -16.53
N ALA A 67 -0.75 -4.55 -17.66
CA ALA A 67 -1.72 -3.73 -18.38
C ALA A 67 -2.95 -3.40 -17.52
N ALA A 68 -3.50 -4.37 -16.79
CA ALA A 68 -4.63 -4.14 -15.89
C ALA A 68 -4.27 -3.17 -14.76
N MET A 69 -3.09 -3.31 -14.14
CA MET A 69 -2.63 -2.40 -13.08
C MET A 69 -2.42 -0.98 -13.59
N ILE A 70 -1.77 -0.82 -14.74
CA ILE A 70 -1.54 0.48 -15.38
C ILE A 70 -2.86 1.12 -15.78
N ALA A 71 -3.75 0.38 -16.44
CA ALA A 71 -5.05 0.87 -16.87
C ALA A 71 -5.91 1.31 -15.68
N ALA A 72 -5.96 0.52 -14.60
CA ALA A 72 -6.69 0.89 -13.39
C ALA A 72 -6.15 2.17 -12.75
N THR A 73 -4.81 2.31 -12.71
CA THR A 73 -4.15 3.51 -12.16
C THR A 73 -4.44 4.75 -13.01
N LEU A 74 -4.33 4.64 -14.33
CA LEU A 74 -4.63 5.72 -15.27
C LEU A 74 -6.12 6.09 -15.24
N LEU A 75 -7.01 5.11 -15.13
CA LEU A 75 -8.45 5.32 -15.00
C LEU A 75 -8.77 6.09 -13.72
N MET A 76 -8.21 5.69 -12.58
CA MET A 76 -8.37 6.41 -11.32
C MET A 76 -7.84 7.84 -11.42
N ALA A 77 -6.66 8.04 -12.03
CA ALA A 77 -6.11 9.36 -12.26
C ALA A 77 -7.03 10.23 -13.14
N ALA A 78 -7.56 9.67 -14.22
CA ALA A 78 -8.48 10.35 -15.13
C ALA A 78 -9.79 10.74 -14.44
N VAL A 79 -10.37 9.84 -13.65
CA VAL A 79 -11.57 10.10 -12.84
C VAL A 79 -11.32 11.27 -11.89
N LEU A 80 -10.21 11.23 -11.13
CA LEU A 80 -9.87 12.29 -10.19
C LEU A 80 -9.60 13.63 -10.89
N MET A 81 -8.96 13.62 -12.05
CA MET A 81 -8.73 14.83 -12.86
C MET A 81 -10.02 15.40 -13.48
N ALA A 82 -11.06 14.59 -13.69
CA ALA A 82 -12.34 15.05 -14.23
C ALA A 82 -13.21 15.75 -13.17
N ILE A 83 -13.13 15.35 -11.89
CA ILE A 83 -13.97 15.87 -10.81
C ILE A 83 -13.90 17.41 -10.64
N PRO A 84 -12.72 18.06 -10.63
CA PRO A 84 -12.64 19.51 -10.55
C PRO A 84 -13.24 20.21 -11.78
N LYS A 85 -13.04 19.64 -12.98
CA LYS A 85 -13.58 20.18 -14.24
C LYS A 85 -15.12 20.16 -14.26
N LEU A 86 -15.74 19.15 -13.64
CA LEU A 86 -17.19 19.02 -13.50
C LEU A 86 -17.79 19.94 -12.43
N ARG A 87 -17.00 20.39 -11.46
CA ARG A 87 -17.46 21.17 -10.29
C ARG A 87 -17.15 22.66 -10.35
N GLN A 88 -16.59 23.17 -11.45
CA GLN A 88 -16.16 24.58 -11.61
C GLN A 88 -15.27 25.12 -10.47
N GLY A 89 -14.64 24.22 -9.70
CA GLY A 89 -13.75 24.60 -8.60
C GLY A 89 -12.32 24.82 -9.08
N GLU A 90 -11.50 25.48 -8.26
CA GLU A 90 -10.06 25.72 -8.48
C GLU A 90 -9.29 24.39 -8.65
N GLY A 91 -9.32 23.86 -9.87
CA GLY A 91 -8.63 22.64 -10.25
C GLY A 91 -7.13 22.88 -10.35
N GLY A 92 -6.42 22.79 -9.23
CA GLY A 92 -4.96 22.93 -9.24
C GLY A 92 -4.28 23.14 -7.89
N GLY A 93 -5.02 23.22 -6.78
CA GLY A 93 -4.41 23.49 -5.47
C GLY A 93 -3.61 22.31 -4.88
N PRO A 94 -2.74 22.56 -3.86
CA PRO A 94 -1.95 21.53 -3.17
C PRO A 94 -2.79 20.37 -2.64
N ARG A 95 -4.03 20.64 -2.21
CA ARG A 95 -4.99 19.61 -1.76
C ARG A 95 -5.33 18.60 -2.85
N PHE A 96 -5.54 19.08 -4.08
CA PHE A 96 -5.86 18.22 -5.22
C PHE A 96 -4.67 17.33 -5.57
N VAL A 97 -3.46 17.90 -5.58
CA VAL A 97 -2.24 17.15 -5.86
C VAL A 97 -1.99 16.08 -4.79
N SER A 98 -2.20 16.38 -3.50
CA SER A 98 -2.10 15.38 -2.42
C SER A 98 -3.13 14.26 -2.55
N LEU A 99 -4.38 14.58 -2.93
CA LEU A 99 -5.42 13.57 -3.16
C LEU A 99 -5.08 12.67 -4.36
N LEU A 100 -4.65 13.27 -5.48
CA LEU A 100 -4.28 12.53 -6.68
C LEU A 100 -3.10 11.59 -6.39
N GLN A 101 -2.03 12.09 -5.76
CA GLN A 101 -0.86 11.28 -5.40
C GLN A 101 -1.23 10.18 -4.40
N GLY A 102 -2.06 10.49 -3.40
CA GLY A 102 -2.50 9.50 -2.41
C GLY A 102 -3.32 8.37 -3.02
N ALA A 103 -4.16 8.68 -4.02
CA ALA A 103 -5.07 7.71 -4.62
C ALA A 103 -4.41 6.77 -5.64
N ILE A 104 -3.41 7.25 -6.39
CA ILE A 104 -2.74 6.45 -7.43
C ILE A 104 -1.49 5.71 -6.92
N ARG A 105 -1.02 6.03 -5.71
CA ARG A 105 0.19 5.43 -5.16
C ARG A 105 -0.06 3.97 -4.77
N PRO A 106 0.69 3.01 -5.33
CA PRO A 106 0.55 1.62 -4.94
C PRO A 106 0.99 1.41 -3.48
N ASN A 107 0.23 0.61 -2.74
CA ASN A 107 0.58 0.19 -1.38
C ASN A 107 1.09 -1.25 -1.40
N THR A 108 2.39 -1.42 -1.17
CA THR A 108 3.06 -2.73 -1.22
C THR A 108 2.52 -3.71 -0.18
N TYR A 109 2.13 -3.25 1.01
CA TYR A 109 1.60 -4.14 2.07
C TYR A 109 0.23 -4.71 1.70
N VAL A 110 -0.67 -3.85 1.20
CA VAL A 110 -1.99 -4.27 0.71
C VAL A 110 -1.86 -5.15 -0.54
N GLY A 111 -0.95 -4.78 -1.46
CA GLY A 111 -0.68 -5.54 -2.67
C GLY A 111 -0.14 -6.95 -2.38
N LEU A 112 0.82 -7.08 -1.45
CA LEU A 112 1.32 -8.37 -0.97
C LEU A 112 0.19 -9.18 -0.34
N ALA A 113 -0.58 -8.60 0.59
CA ALA A 113 -1.68 -9.30 1.24
C ALA A 113 -2.71 -9.83 0.22
N ALA A 114 -3.12 -8.99 -0.75
CA ALA A 114 -4.08 -9.35 -1.78
C ALA A 114 -3.57 -10.43 -2.75
N ALA A 115 -2.26 -10.47 -3.04
CA ALA A 115 -1.67 -11.49 -3.92
C ALA A 115 -1.62 -12.88 -3.26
N TYR A 116 -1.59 -12.94 -1.93
CA TYR A 116 -1.59 -14.19 -1.15
C TYR A 116 -2.98 -14.54 -0.57
N ALA A 117 -4.03 -13.81 -0.97
CA ALA A 117 -5.42 -13.99 -0.57
C ALA A 117 -6.16 -15.02 -1.44
#